data_AF-A0A2C9M0Y4-F1
#
_entry.id   AF-A0A2C9M0Y4-F1
#
_cell.length_a   1.000
_cell.length_b   1.000
_cell.length_c   1.000
_cell.angle_alpha   90.00
_cell.angle_beta   90.00
_cell.angle_gamma   90.00
#
_symmetry.space_group_name_H-M   'P 1'
#
loop_
_entity.id
_entity.type
_entity.pdbx_description
1 polymer ?
#
loop_
_entity_poly.entity_id
_entity_poly.type
_entity_poly.pdbx_seq_one_letter_code
_entity_poly.pdbx_strand_id
1 'polypeptide(L)'
;MRTSELRWPLIICIVLQMSQQFSDINAVVYYSTSIFISAGLSKETSQYATVATGVVKVMMTFISALIMDRAGRRTLHMIGLVGMCISSVVLVVCLSLQKTLPWLSYISIVAVIIYTCLFATGPGPIPWFMVTEMFAQGPRSAAVSVSVVINWLCNFAVGLVFPVLQKSLETYSFLPFSIMLLLFFIFTYMFVPETKGKSISEITRLFKSPTMDRSGSRNSYKSSKNRYSTQVLIIDPPLSETGTEYYIESSYL
;
A
#
# COMPACT_ATOMS: atom_id res chain seq x y z
N MET A 1 -10.81 7.83 16.23
CA MET A 1 -10.82 7.47 14.78
C MET A 1 -12.25 7.54 14.20
N ARG A 2 -12.90 8.72 14.19
CA ARG A 2 -14.28 8.90 13.67
C ARG A 2 -14.36 9.76 12.41
N THR A 3 -13.23 9.99 11.74
CA THR A 3 -13.20 10.75 10.48
C THR A 3 -13.37 9.78 9.31
N SER A 4 -14.43 9.93 8.51
CA SER A 4 -14.70 9.10 7.33
C SER A 4 -13.52 9.05 6.36
N GLU A 5 -12.74 10.12 6.28
CA GLU A 5 -11.58 10.32 5.40
C GLU A 5 -10.42 9.34 5.67
N LEU A 6 -10.30 8.78 6.89
CA LEU A 6 -9.21 7.87 7.25
C LEU A 6 -9.56 6.38 7.12
N ARG A 7 -10.85 6.07 6.92
CA ARG A 7 -11.34 4.69 6.91
C ARG A 7 -10.82 3.92 5.71
N TRP A 8 -10.98 4.47 4.51
CA TRP A 8 -10.52 3.83 3.28
C TRP A 8 -9.00 3.65 3.22
N PRO A 9 -8.17 4.67 3.56
CA PRO A 9 -6.72 4.46 3.68
C PRO A 9 -6.34 3.35 4.64
N LEU A 10 -7.03 3.24 5.78
CA LEU A 10 -6.75 2.22 6.79
C LEU A 10 -7.13 0.83 6.27
N ILE A 11 -8.30 0.68 5.64
CA ILE A 11 -8.74 -0.57 5.03
C ILE A 11 -7.73 -1.02 3.97
N ILE A 12 -7.27 -0.11 3.11
CA ILE A 12 -6.26 -0.42 2.09
C ILE A 12 -4.98 -0.94 2.75
N CYS A 13 -4.47 -0.24 3.77
CA CYS A 13 -3.26 -0.66 4.48
C CYS A 13 -3.42 -2.03 5.15
N ILE A 14 -4.56 -2.29 5.79
CA ILE A 14 -4.89 -3.58 6.40
C ILE A 14 -4.88 -4.69 5.34
N VAL A 15 -5.56 -4.48 4.20
CA VAL A 15 -5.63 -5.47 3.12
C VAL A 15 -4.26 -5.71 2.48
N LEU A 16 -3.44 -4.67 2.33
CA LEU A 16 -2.05 -4.83 1.86
C LEU A 16 -1.21 -5.68 2.82
N GLN A 17 -1.35 -5.48 4.14
CA GLN A 17 -0.67 -6.33 5.13
C GLN A 17 -1.19 -7.77 5.12
N MET A 18 -2.49 -7.96 4.93
CA MET A 18 -3.08 -9.29 4.73
C MET A 18 -2.52 -9.95 3.48
N SER A 19 -2.39 -9.22 2.37
CA SER A 19 -1.86 -9.75 1.11
C SER A 19 -0.43 -10.27 1.23
N GLN A 20 0.39 -9.61 2.05
CA GLN A 20 1.76 -10.03 2.32
C GLN A 20 1.83 -11.35 3.10
N GLN A 21 0.96 -11.53 4.09
CA GLN A 21 1.02 -12.70 4.97
C GLN A 21 0.28 -13.89 4.37
N PHE A 22 -0.88 -13.65 3.77
CA PHE A 22 -1.64 -14.67 3.05
C PHE A 22 -1.11 -14.97 1.64
N SER A 23 -0.02 -14.33 1.21
CA SER A 23 0.82 -14.88 0.16
C SER A 23 1.68 -16.04 0.65
N ASP A 24 1.62 -16.42 1.93
CA ASP A 24 2.27 -17.63 2.46
C ASP A 24 3.80 -17.68 2.30
N ILE A 25 4.44 -16.50 2.19
CA ILE A 25 5.89 -16.43 2.02
C ILE A 25 6.64 -17.08 3.18
N ASN A 26 6.06 -17.05 4.38
CA ASN A 26 6.69 -17.63 5.57
C ASN A 26 6.68 -19.15 5.50
N ALA A 27 5.60 -19.77 5.01
CA ALA A 27 5.62 -21.21 4.80
C ALA A 27 6.55 -21.60 3.66
N VAL A 28 6.58 -20.86 2.55
CA VAL A 28 7.57 -21.10 1.49
C VAL A 28 8.99 -21.04 2.04
N VAL A 29 9.30 -20.07 2.91
CA VAL A 29 10.63 -19.97 3.54
C VAL A 29 10.88 -21.12 4.52
N TYR A 30 9.94 -21.43 5.42
CA TYR A 30 10.12 -22.47 6.45
C TYR A 30 10.19 -23.89 5.86
N TYR A 31 9.42 -24.14 4.81
CA TYR A 31 9.31 -25.45 4.17
C TYR A 31 10.11 -25.56 2.88
N SER A 32 10.81 -24.52 2.42
CA SER A 32 11.68 -24.52 1.23
C SER A 32 12.61 -25.73 1.18
N THR A 33 13.33 -26.01 2.26
CA THR A 33 14.23 -27.17 2.35
C THR A 33 13.47 -28.49 2.18
N SER A 34 12.29 -28.61 2.77
CA SER A 34 11.44 -29.80 2.60
C SER A 34 10.93 -29.92 1.17
N ILE A 35 10.55 -28.81 0.53
CA ILE A 35 10.11 -28.77 -0.87
C ILE A 35 11.25 -29.19 -1.79
N PHE A 36 12.48 -28.73 -1.53
CA PHE A 36 13.67 -29.12 -2.32
C PHE A 36 14.07 -30.58 -2.11
N ILE A 37 13.95 -31.11 -0.89
CA ILE A 37 14.11 -32.55 -0.63
C ILE A 37 13.03 -33.35 -1.36
N SER A 38 11.76 -32.92 -1.30
CA SER A 38 10.67 -33.53 -2.05
C SER A 38 10.89 -33.42 -3.56
N ALA A 39 11.57 -32.36 -4.04
CA ALA A 39 12.05 -32.20 -5.40
C ALA A 39 13.24 -33.13 -5.74
N GLY A 40 13.76 -33.94 -4.81
CA GLY A 40 14.83 -34.90 -5.09
C GLY A 40 16.24 -34.36 -4.91
N LEU A 41 16.42 -33.18 -4.30
CA LEU A 41 17.75 -32.76 -3.84
C LEU A 41 18.15 -33.56 -2.60
N SER A 42 19.46 -33.78 -2.45
CA SER A 42 20.00 -34.25 -1.18
C SER A 42 19.69 -33.26 -0.06
N LYS A 43 19.70 -33.72 1.19
CA LYS A 43 19.45 -32.85 2.36
C LYS A 43 20.44 -31.67 2.41
N GLU A 44 21.72 -31.94 2.13
CA GLU A 44 22.78 -30.94 2.14
C GLU A 44 22.61 -29.92 1.01
N THR A 45 22.39 -30.39 -0.23
CA THR A 45 22.15 -29.50 -1.38
C THR A 45 20.87 -28.66 -1.20
N SER A 46 19.83 -29.23 -0.59
CA SER A 46 18.59 -28.51 -0.29
C SER A 46 18.81 -27.36 0.69
N GLN A 47 19.64 -27.55 1.71
CA GLN A 47 20.01 -26.48 2.65
C GLN A 47 20.76 -25.36 1.94
N TYR A 48 21.72 -25.69 1.09
CA TYR A 48 22.44 -24.70 0.28
C TYR A 48 21.51 -23.95 -0.69
N ALA A 49 20.55 -24.63 -1.32
CA ALA A 49 19.56 -24.01 -2.19
C ALA A 49 18.64 -23.03 -1.44
N THR A 50 18.24 -23.37 -0.21
CA THR A 50 17.48 -22.46 0.67
C THR A 50 18.27 -21.20 1.01
N VAL A 51 19.55 -21.35 1.36
CA VAL A 51 20.44 -20.20 1.62
C VAL A 51 20.59 -19.34 0.37
N ALA A 52 20.84 -19.96 -0.79
CA ALA A 52 20.95 -19.25 -2.06
C ALA A 52 19.67 -18.47 -2.40
N THR A 53 18.50 -19.07 -2.18
CA THR A 53 17.19 -18.39 -2.35
C THR A 53 17.08 -17.16 -1.45
N GLY A 54 17.56 -17.24 -0.21
CA GLY A 54 17.65 -16.11 0.71
C GLY A 54 18.56 -14.98 0.21
N VAL A 55 19.74 -15.32 -0.32
CA VAL A 55 20.67 -14.33 -0.91
C VAL A 55 20.02 -13.62 -2.10
N VAL A 56 19.41 -14.38 -3.01
CA VAL A 56 18.69 -13.81 -4.17
C VAL A 56 17.55 -12.91 -3.72
N LYS A 57 16.79 -13.30 -2.68
CA LYS A 57 15.72 -12.46 -2.09
C LYS A 57 16.25 -11.12 -1.60
N VAL A 58 17.39 -11.12 -0.90
CA VAL A 58 18.03 -9.90 -0.39
C VAL A 58 18.47 -9.02 -1.56
N MET A 59 19.17 -9.57 -2.54
CA MET A 59 19.57 -8.83 -3.75
C MET A 59 18.36 -8.23 -4.47
N MET A 60 17.29 -9.01 -4.62
CA MET A 60 16.09 -8.54 -5.30
C MET A 60 15.38 -7.45 -4.51
N THR A 61 15.49 -7.43 -3.18
CA THR A 61 14.96 -6.35 -2.34
C THR A 61 15.68 -5.03 -2.60
N PHE A 62 17.01 -5.05 -2.78
CA PHE A 62 17.75 -3.84 -3.19
C PHE A 62 17.35 -3.37 -4.59
N ILE A 63 17.24 -4.27 -5.55
CA ILE A 63 16.80 -3.95 -6.91
C ILE A 63 15.38 -3.36 -6.88
N SER A 64 14.48 -3.97 -6.11
CA SER A 64 13.11 -3.51 -5.89
C SER A 64 13.08 -2.08 -5.36
N ALA A 65 13.90 -1.76 -4.35
CA ALA A 65 13.99 -0.41 -3.82
C ALA A 65 14.39 0.62 -4.90
N LEU A 66 15.34 0.29 -5.78
CA LEU A 66 15.76 1.18 -6.88
C LEU A 66 14.68 1.36 -7.95
N ILE A 67 13.90 0.30 -8.24
CA ILE A 67 12.85 0.33 -9.27
C ILE A 67 11.58 0.99 -8.72
N MET A 68 11.33 0.92 -7.40
CA MET A 68 10.10 1.40 -6.77
C MET A 68 9.79 2.86 -7.04
N ASP A 69 10.80 3.72 -7.02
CA ASP A 69 10.61 5.15 -7.30
C ASP A 69 10.34 5.43 -8.78
N ARG A 70 10.69 4.50 -9.69
CA ARG A 70 10.42 4.63 -11.14
C ARG A 70 9.13 3.95 -11.57
N ALA A 71 8.84 2.74 -11.10
CA ALA A 71 7.66 1.98 -11.53
C ALA A 71 6.39 2.32 -10.75
N GLY A 72 6.52 2.83 -9.52
CA GLY A 72 5.40 3.11 -8.63
C GLY A 72 5.00 1.92 -7.77
N ARG A 73 4.29 2.21 -6.69
CA ARG A 73 3.96 1.23 -5.63
C ARG A 73 2.85 0.30 -6.10
N ARG A 74 1.82 0.82 -6.76
CA ARG A 74 0.69 0.00 -7.22
C ARG A 74 1.12 -1.02 -8.27
N THR A 75 1.89 -0.57 -9.25
CA THR A 75 2.37 -1.40 -10.36
C THR A 75 3.24 -2.56 -9.88
N LEU A 76 4.24 -2.28 -9.03
CA LEU A 76 5.13 -3.33 -8.52
C LEU A 76 4.39 -4.31 -7.62
N HIS A 77 3.46 -3.84 -6.79
CA HIS A 77 2.66 -4.73 -5.95
C HIS A 77 1.81 -5.68 -6.81
N MET A 78 1.16 -5.16 -7.85
CA MET A 78 0.38 -5.97 -8.79
C MET A 78 1.22 -6.99 -9.56
N ILE A 79 2.39 -6.58 -10.08
CA ILE A 79 3.32 -7.48 -10.79
C ILE A 79 3.77 -8.61 -9.86
N GLY A 80 4.11 -8.28 -8.60
CA GLY A 80 4.47 -9.28 -7.61
C GLY A 80 3.32 -10.25 -7.35
N LEU A 81 2.10 -9.76 -7.09
CA LEU A 81 0.94 -10.63 -6.80
C LEU A 81 0.60 -11.58 -7.95
N VAL A 82 0.52 -11.06 -9.20
CA VAL A 82 0.19 -11.91 -10.36
C VAL A 82 1.30 -12.91 -10.67
N GLY A 83 2.56 -12.47 -10.59
CA GLY A 83 3.69 -13.35 -10.83
C GLY A 83 3.78 -14.45 -9.77
N MET A 84 3.56 -14.11 -8.50
CA MET A 84 3.51 -15.09 -7.41
C MET A 84 2.38 -16.10 -7.63
N CYS A 85 1.20 -15.64 -8.06
CA CYS A 85 0.07 -16.52 -8.39
C CYS A 85 0.39 -17.50 -9.54
N ILE A 86 1.06 -17.04 -10.59
CA ILE A 86 1.47 -17.90 -11.69
C ILE A 86 2.51 -18.91 -11.20
N SER A 87 3.52 -18.44 -10.46
CA SER A 87 4.62 -19.27 -9.97
C SER A 87 4.15 -20.33 -8.97
N SER A 88 3.16 -20.04 -8.12
CA SER A 88 2.56 -21.01 -7.21
C SER A 88 1.76 -22.09 -7.95
N VAL A 89 1.01 -21.72 -8.99
CA VAL A 89 0.30 -22.70 -9.83
C VAL A 89 1.29 -23.60 -10.56
N VAL A 90 2.35 -23.04 -11.12
CA VAL A 90 3.44 -23.81 -11.75
C VAL A 90 4.07 -24.78 -10.75
N LEU A 91 4.35 -24.33 -9.53
CA LEU A 91 4.90 -25.17 -8.46
C LEU A 91 3.99 -26.36 -8.15
N VAL A 92 2.68 -26.12 -7.97
CA VAL A 92 1.70 -27.20 -7.71
C VAL A 92 1.68 -28.21 -8.85
N VAL A 93 1.64 -27.75 -10.11
CA VAL A 93 1.64 -28.64 -11.29
C VAL A 93 2.92 -29.47 -11.35
N CYS A 94 4.09 -28.85 -11.12
CA CYS A 94 5.37 -29.54 -11.16
C CYS A 94 5.49 -30.61 -10.08
N LEU A 95 5.11 -30.28 -8.84
CA LEU A 95 5.12 -31.22 -7.72
C LEU A 95 4.12 -32.37 -7.94
N SER A 96 2.94 -32.10 -8.51
CA SER A 96 1.92 -33.14 -8.75
C SER A 96 2.37 -34.15 -9.81
N LEU A 97 3.11 -33.70 -10.83
CA LEU A 97 3.58 -34.54 -11.94
C LEU A 97 4.99 -35.10 -11.71
N GLN A 98 5.67 -34.72 -10.62
CA GLN A 98 7.05 -35.08 -10.38
C GLN A 98 7.28 -36.60 -10.28
N LYS A 99 6.29 -37.35 -9.77
CA LYS A 99 6.35 -38.82 -9.69
C LYS A 99 6.44 -39.47 -11.08
N THR A 100 5.86 -38.85 -12.10
CA THR A 100 5.87 -39.32 -13.48
C THR A 100 7.05 -38.76 -14.28
N LEU A 101 7.42 -37.50 -14.02
CA LEU A 101 8.46 -36.77 -14.71
C LEU A 101 9.49 -36.21 -13.71
N PRO A 102 10.55 -36.97 -13.39
CA PRO A 102 11.53 -36.57 -12.37
C PRO A 102 12.23 -35.23 -12.63
N TRP A 103 12.34 -34.82 -13.90
CA TRP A 103 12.98 -33.56 -14.30
C TRP A 103 12.18 -32.31 -13.90
N LEU A 104 10.88 -32.43 -13.56
CA LEU A 104 10.06 -31.32 -13.08
C LEU A 104 10.52 -30.78 -11.71
N SER A 105 11.32 -31.55 -10.98
CA SER A 105 12.01 -31.11 -9.77
C SER A 105 12.78 -29.81 -9.93
N TYR A 106 13.55 -29.69 -11.02
CA TYR A 106 14.34 -28.50 -11.32
C TYR A 106 13.43 -27.28 -11.55
N ILE A 107 12.28 -27.49 -12.21
CA ILE A 107 11.30 -26.41 -12.41
C ILE A 107 10.67 -26.00 -11.08
N SER A 108 10.34 -26.93 -10.18
CA SER A 108 9.82 -26.60 -8.84
C SER A 108 10.77 -25.70 -8.06
N ILE A 109 12.09 -25.96 -8.14
CA ILE A 109 13.12 -25.14 -7.47
C ILE A 109 13.13 -23.73 -8.07
N VAL A 110 13.17 -23.64 -9.39
CA VAL A 110 13.14 -22.35 -10.11
C VAL A 110 11.86 -21.58 -9.79
N ALA A 111 10.72 -22.26 -9.71
CA ALA A 111 9.43 -21.66 -9.35
C ALA A 111 9.45 -21.09 -7.92
N VAL A 112 10.06 -21.77 -6.94
CA VAL A 112 10.23 -21.22 -5.57
C VAL A 112 11.13 -19.99 -5.55
N ILE A 113 12.22 -19.99 -6.33
CA ILE A 113 13.12 -18.84 -6.44
C ILE A 113 12.39 -17.65 -7.06
N ILE A 114 11.70 -17.86 -8.19
CA ILE A 114 10.90 -16.84 -8.89
C ILE A 114 9.82 -16.29 -7.96
N TYR A 115 9.09 -17.16 -7.26
CA TYR A 115 8.09 -16.77 -6.27
C TYR A 115 8.66 -15.82 -5.20
N THR A 116 9.83 -16.18 -4.67
CA THR A 116 10.53 -15.40 -3.64
C THR A 116 11.03 -14.06 -4.18
N CYS A 117 11.52 -14.02 -5.43
CA CYS A 117 11.93 -12.78 -6.09
C CYS A 117 10.74 -11.84 -6.30
N LEU A 118 9.63 -12.37 -6.81
CA LEU A 118 8.41 -11.61 -7.07
C LEU A 118 7.80 -11.06 -5.79
N PHE A 119 7.84 -11.83 -4.69
CA PHE A 119 7.50 -11.32 -3.38
C PHE A 119 8.39 -10.11 -2.99
N ALA A 120 9.71 -10.22 -3.15
CA ALA A 120 10.64 -9.14 -2.82
C ALA A 120 10.46 -7.89 -3.71
N THR A 121 9.92 -8.03 -4.93
CA THR A 121 9.68 -6.90 -5.84
C THR A 121 8.56 -5.96 -5.40
N GLY A 122 7.59 -6.43 -4.62
CA GLY A 122 6.44 -5.60 -4.29
C GLY A 122 5.70 -6.01 -3.02
N PRO A 123 5.06 -7.20 -2.97
CA PRO A 123 4.31 -7.66 -1.82
C PRO A 123 5.09 -7.64 -0.49
N GLY A 124 6.41 -7.83 -0.54
CA GLY A 124 7.31 -7.68 0.61
C GLY A 124 7.41 -6.24 1.11
N PRO A 125 8.04 -5.31 0.36
CA PRO A 125 8.32 -3.98 0.89
C PRO A 125 7.10 -3.03 0.86
N ILE A 126 6.24 -3.11 -0.16
CA ILE A 126 5.26 -2.05 -0.47
C ILE A 126 4.21 -1.85 0.63
N PRO A 127 3.63 -2.90 1.25
CA PRO A 127 2.68 -2.72 2.34
C PRO A 127 3.24 -1.84 3.49
N TRP A 128 4.54 -1.97 3.79
CA TRP A 128 5.19 -1.16 4.82
C TRP A 128 5.36 0.31 4.42
N PHE A 129 5.71 0.57 3.17
CA PHE A 129 5.80 1.93 2.64
C PHE A 129 4.43 2.61 2.54
N MET A 130 3.43 1.90 2.03
CA MET A 130 2.09 2.43 1.79
C MET A 130 1.45 2.99 3.06
N VAL A 131 1.65 2.36 4.23
CA VAL A 131 1.13 2.89 5.51
C VAL A 131 1.70 4.28 5.81
N THR A 132 2.97 4.54 5.49
CA THR A 132 3.60 5.84 5.76
C THR A 132 3.24 6.90 4.72
N GLU A 133 3.02 6.49 3.47
CA GLU A 133 2.67 7.36 2.34
C GLU A 133 1.18 7.75 2.35
N MET A 134 0.30 6.91 2.89
CA MET A 134 -1.14 7.15 2.93
C MET A 134 -1.60 8.03 4.10
N PHE A 135 -0.78 8.20 5.14
CA PHE A 135 -1.17 8.91 6.36
C PHE A 135 -0.25 10.08 6.70
N ALA A 136 -0.88 11.22 7.04
CA ALA A 136 -0.19 12.36 7.63
C ALA A 136 0.36 12.03 9.02
N GLN A 137 1.34 12.82 9.49
CA GLN A 137 2.09 12.55 10.72
C GLN A 137 1.20 12.31 11.95
N GLY A 138 0.07 13.03 12.07
CA GLY A 138 -0.88 12.87 13.18
C GLY A 138 -1.44 11.44 13.31
N PRO A 139 -2.22 10.93 12.35
CA PRO A 139 -2.80 9.58 12.43
C PRO A 139 -1.82 8.43 12.11
N ARG A 140 -0.62 8.72 11.56
CA ARG A 140 0.29 7.70 11.03
C ARG A 140 0.72 6.67 12.07
N SER A 141 1.10 7.10 13.28
CA SER A 141 1.57 6.16 14.31
C SER A 141 0.50 5.11 14.65
N ALA A 142 -0.75 5.55 14.82
CA ALA A 142 -1.87 4.65 15.08
C ALA A 142 -2.17 3.72 13.89
N ALA A 143 -2.08 4.22 12.66
CA ALA A 143 -2.26 3.40 11.45
C ALA A 143 -1.15 2.33 11.33
N VAL A 144 0.09 2.68 11.64
CA VAL A 144 1.23 1.74 11.70
C VAL A 144 0.97 0.68 12.76
N SER A 145 0.59 1.05 13.98
CA SER A 145 0.30 0.09 15.06
C SER A 145 -0.77 -0.93 14.65
N VAL A 146 -1.89 -0.47 14.08
CA VAL A 146 -2.95 -1.36 13.60
C VAL A 146 -2.44 -2.27 12.49
N SER A 147 -1.71 -1.72 11.52
CA SER A 147 -1.14 -2.47 10.39
C SER A 147 -0.15 -3.55 10.86
N VAL A 148 0.67 -3.26 11.86
CA VAL A 148 1.62 -4.19 12.47
C VAL A 148 0.86 -5.32 13.18
N VAL A 149 -0.14 -5.00 14.01
CA VAL A 149 -0.93 -6.01 14.72
C VAL A 149 -1.61 -6.96 13.73
N ILE A 150 -2.25 -6.43 12.69
CA ILE A 150 -2.87 -7.27 11.64
C ILE A 150 -1.83 -8.14 10.94
N ASN A 151 -0.67 -7.59 10.59
CA ASN A 151 0.40 -8.34 9.94
C ASN A 151 0.84 -9.55 10.80
N TRP A 152 1.09 -9.34 12.10
CA TRP A 152 1.48 -10.43 12.99
C TRP A 152 0.36 -11.42 13.29
N LEU A 153 -0.90 -10.98 13.37
CA LEU A 153 -2.04 -11.87 13.53
C LEU A 153 -2.23 -12.76 12.29
N CYS A 154 -2.13 -12.19 11.08
CA CYS A 154 -2.18 -12.96 9.85
C CYS A 154 -1.00 -13.94 9.75
N ASN A 155 0.21 -13.51 10.12
CA ASN A 155 1.39 -14.37 10.19
C ASN A 155 1.16 -15.58 11.11
N PHE A 156 0.68 -15.33 12.33
CA PHE A 156 0.36 -16.37 13.30
C PHE A 156 -0.72 -17.33 12.78
N ALA A 157 -1.78 -16.80 12.18
CA ALA A 157 -2.84 -17.61 11.59
C ALA A 157 -2.31 -18.52 10.48
N VAL A 158 -1.47 -18.01 9.57
CA VAL A 158 -0.82 -18.81 8.53
C VAL A 158 0.07 -19.89 9.15
N GLY A 159 0.86 -19.54 10.17
CA GLY A 159 1.70 -20.51 10.89
C GLY A 159 0.94 -21.66 11.54
N LEU A 160 -0.29 -21.42 12.02
CA LEU A 160 -1.16 -22.46 12.56
C LEU A 160 -1.86 -23.29 11.49
N VAL A 161 -2.32 -22.65 10.42
CA VAL A 161 -3.16 -23.29 9.40
C VAL A 161 -2.32 -24.04 8.36
N PHE A 162 -1.12 -23.57 8.04
CA PHE A 162 -0.28 -24.17 7.00
C PHE A 162 0.09 -25.64 7.27
N PRO A 163 0.51 -26.07 8.48
CA PRO A 163 0.79 -27.48 8.74
C PRO A 163 -0.44 -28.39 8.55
N VAL A 164 -1.64 -27.88 8.89
CA VAL A 164 -2.91 -28.59 8.69
C VAL A 164 -3.22 -28.73 7.20
N LEU A 165 -3.07 -27.63 6.44
CA LEU A 165 -3.17 -27.65 4.98
C LEU A 165 -2.20 -28.65 4.36
N GLN A 166 -0.92 -28.64 4.78
CA GLN A 166 0.10 -29.53 4.27
C GLN A 166 -0.20 -31.01 4.54
N LYS A 167 -0.76 -31.32 5.71
CA LYS A 167 -1.19 -32.69 6.04
C LYS A 167 -2.41 -33.14 5.22
N SER A 168 -3.35 -32.24 4.93
CA SER A 168 -4.61 -32.58 4.26
C SER A 168 -4.55 -32.53 2.74
N LEU A 169 -3.81 -31.57 2.17
CA LEU A 169 -3.74 -31.30 0.73
C LEU A 169 -2.41 -31.70 0.10
N GLU A 170 -1.39 -32.01 0.91
CA GLU A 170 -0.03 -32.35 0.47
C GLU A 170 0.50 -31.34 -0.56
N THR A 171 0.56 -31.74 -1.83
CA THR A 171 1.07 -30.93 -2.95
C THR A 171 0.15 -29.75 -3.29
N TYR A 172 -1.15 -29.87 -3.03
CA TYR A 172 -2.15 -28.85 -3.35
C TYR A 172 -2.25 -27.73 -2.30
N SER A 173 -1.42 -27.77 -1.26
CA SER A 173 -1.44 -26.82 -0.13
C SER A 173 -1.20 -25.36 -0.53
N PHE A 174 -0.59 -25.12 -1.69
CA PHE A 174 -0.35 -23.78 -2.24
C PHE A 174 -1.55 -23.20 -3.04
N LEU A 175 -2.54 -24.02 -3.41
CA LEU A 175 -3.70 -23.55 -4.19
C LEU A 175 -4.57 -22.54 -3.44
N PRO A 176 -4.92 -22.73 -2.15
CA PRO A 176 -5.70 -21.73 -1.41
C PRO A 176 -5.02 -20.36 -1.38
N PHE A 177 -3.70 -20.32 -1.23
CA PHE A 177 -2.92 -19.07 -1.26
C PHE A 177 -2.89 -18.44 -2.65
N SER A 178 -2.88 -19.25 -3.72
CA SER A 178 -2.98 -18.77 -5.10
C SER A 178 -4.31 -18.05 -5.35
N ILE A 179 -5.41 -18.58 -4.80
CA ILE A 179 -6.73 -17.93 -4.87
C ILE A 179 -6.71 -16.60 -4.10
N MET A 180 -6.12 -16.58 -2.90
CA MET A 180 -5.98 -15.34 -2.12
C MET A 180 -5.15 -14.28 -2.86
N LEU A 181 -4.03 -14.67 -3.48
CA LEU A 181 -3.21 -13.78 -4.30
C LEU A 181 -4.02 -13.12 -5.44
N LEU A 182 -4.88 -13.89 -6.11
CA LEU A 182 -5.75 -13.36 -7.15
C LEU A 182 -6.78 -12.35 -6.59
N LEU A 183 -7.37 -12.64 -5.43
CA LEU A 183 -8.30 -11.72 -4.76
C LEU A 183 -7.60 -10.41 -4.36
N PHE A 184 -6.38 -10.49 -3.81
CA PHE A 184 -5.59 -9.30 -3.48
C PHE A 184 -5.14 -8.54 -4.73
N PHE A 185 -4.88 -9.23 -5.84
CA PHE A 185 -4.58 -8.58 -7.11
C PHE A 185 -5.78 -7.75 -7.59
N ILE A 186 -6.98 -8.34 -7.57
CA ILE A 186 -8.23 -7.64 -7.94
C ILE A 186 -8.46 -6.45 -7.01
N PHE A 187 -8.30 -6.63 -5.70
CA PHE A 187 -8.43 -5.54 -4.73
C PHE A 187 -7.42 -4.41 -5.00
N THR A 188 -6.16 -4.76 -5.25
CA THR A 188 -5.10 -3.79 -5.56
C THR A 188 -5.41 -3.04 -6.83
N TYR A 189 -5.89 -3.74 -7.86
CA TYR A 189 -6.30 -3.12 -9.10
C TYR A 189 -7.46 -2.14 -8.92
N MET A 190 -8.45 -2.46 -8.08
CA MET A 190 -9.65 -1.61 -7.94
C MET A 190 -9.48 -0.45 -6.95
N PHE A 191 -8.81 -0.67 -5.81
CA PHE A 191 -8.90 0.24 -4.66
C PHE A 191 -7.59 0.92 -4.26
N VAL A 192 -6.43 0.38 -4.66
CA VAL A 192 -5.14 0.92 -4.21
C VAL A 192 -4.72 2.08 -5.12
N PRO A 193 -4.57 3.31 -4.60
CA PRO A 193 -4.10 4.43 -5.41
C PRO A 193 -2.60 4.33 -5.65
N GLU A 194 -2.13 4.91 -6.76
CA GLU A 194 -0.70 5.16 -6.93
C GLU A 194 -0.27 6.35 -6.06
N THR A 195 0.80 6.16 -5.29
CA THR A 195 1.38 7.12 -4.34
C THR A 195 2.68 7.76 -4.85
N LYS A 196 3.30 7.20 -5.89
CA LYS A 196 4.52 7.73 -6.50
C LYS A 196 4.38 9.22 -6.87
N GLY A 197 5.31 10.02 -6.34
CA GLY A 197 5.43 11.44 -6.66
C GLY A 197 4.29 12.31 -6.14
N LYS A 198 3.44 11.80 -5.24
CA LYS A 198 2.32 12.54 -4.67
C LYS A 198 2.60 12.93 -3.22
N SER A 199 2.15 14.12 -2.86
CA SER A 199 2.11 14.56 -1.47
C SER A 199 0.98 13.85 -0.70
N ILE A 200 1.12 13.79 0.62
CA ILE A 200 0.11 13.18 1.50
C ILE A 200 -1.23 13.91 1.38
N SER A 201 -1.22 15.23 1.17
CA SER A 201 -2.44 16.03 1.00
C SER A 201 -3.18 15.66 -0.28
N GLU A 202 -2.46 15.42 -1.39
CA GLU A 202 -3.04 14.92 -2.65
C GLU A 202 -3.64 13.53 -2.49
N ILE A 203 -2.95 12.61 -1.81
CA ILE A 203 -3.47 11.27 -1.52
C ILE A 203 -4.72 11.37 -0.65
N THR A 204 -4.70 12.20 0.40
CA THR A 204 -5.85 12.39 1.30
C THR A 204 -7.06 12.93 0.55
N ARG A 205 -6.87 13.83 -0.42
CA ARG A 205 -7.95 14.38 -1.26
C ARG A 205 -8.67 13.30 -2.07
N LEU A 206 -7.99 12.21 -2.46
CA LEU A 206 -8.63 11.08 -3.16
C LEU A 206 -9.71 10.39 -2.31
N PHE A 207 -9.63 10.53 -0.98
CA PHE A 207 -10.55 9.91 -0.02
C PHE A 207 -11.55 10.89 0.59
N LYS A 208 -11.50 12.18 0.23
CA LYS A 208 -12.49 13.18 0.65
C LYS A 208 -13.69 13.18 -0.30
N SER A 209 -14.90 13.13 0.25
CA SER A 209 -16.13 13.21 -0.55
C SER A 209 -16.27 14.62 -1.17
N PRO A 210 -16.77 14.76 -2.42
CA PRO A 210 -16.94 16.07 -3.09
C PRO A 210 -17.89 17.05 -2.38
N THR A 211 -18.60 16.60 -1.34
CA THR A 211 -19.67 17.37 -0.69
C THR A 211 -19.19 18.49 0.24
N MET A 212 -17.89 18.61 0.55
CA MET A 212 -17.40 19.68 1.45
C MET A 212 -16.95 20.97 0.75
N ASP A 213 -16.83 21.02 -0.58
CA ASP A 213 -16.30 22.23 -1.26
C ASP A 213 -17.37 23.23 -1.73
N ARG A 214 -18.67 22.90 -1.56
CA ARG A 214 -19.78 23.81 -1.93
C ARG A 214 -20.12 24.87 -0.88
N SER A 215 -19.57 24.78 0.34
CA SER A 215 -19.86 25.74 1.42
C SER A 215 -18.98 27.01 1.35
N GLY A 216 -17.73 26.88 0.86
CA GLY A 216 -16.80 28.02 0.75
C GLY A 216 -17.11 28.99 -0.40
N SER A 217 -17.64 28.47 -1.52
CA SER A 217 -17.93 29.30 -2.69
C SER A 217 -19.17 30.20 -2.51
N ARG A 218 -20.12 29.80 -1.65
CA ARG A 218 -21.36 30.55 -1.39
C ARG A 218 -21.15 31.77 -0.48
N ASN A 219 -20.15 31.74 0.41
CA ASN A 219 -19.81 32.87 1.29
C ASN A 219 -18.98 33.96 0.59
N SER A 220 -18.15 33.60 -0.40
CA SER A 220 -17.41 34.59 -1.19
C SER A 220 -18.35 35.46 -2.05
N TYR A 221 -19.42 34.86 -2.58
CA TYR A 221 -20.48 35.59 -3.30
C TYR A 221 -21.30 36.52 -2.39
N LYS A 222 -21.62 36.10 -1.16
CA LYS A 222 -22.34 36.96 -0.19
C LYS A 222 -21.46 38.11 0.36
N SER A 223 -20.18 37.87 0.62
CA SER A 223 -19.23 38.90 1.07
C SER A 223 -18.93 39.95 -0.01
N SER A 224 -18.93 39.54 -1.29
CA SER A 224 -18.83 40.47 -2.42
C SER A 224 -20.11 41.30 -2.58
N LYS A 225 -21.29 40.67 -2.52
CA LYS A 225 -22.58 41.37 -2.68
C LYS A 225 -22.87 42.38 -1.56
N ASN A 226 -22.49 42.08 -0.31
CA ASN A 226 -22.62 43.04 0.80
C ASN A 226 -21.67 44.23 0.72
N ARG A 227 -20.60 44.16 -0.08
CA ARG A 227 -19.68 45.29 -0.27
C ARG A 227 -20.18 46.32 -1.28
N TYR A 228 -21.05 45.94 -2.21
CA TYR A 228 -21.64 46.86 -3.19
C TYR A 228 -22.92 47.56 -2.69
N SER A 229 -23.61 47.01 -1.67
CA SER A 229 -24.81 47.64 -1.12
C SER A 229 -24.53 48.79 -0.12
N THR A 230 -23.28 48.98 0.31
CA THR A 230 -22.91 50.05 1.26
C THR A 230 -22.29 51.29 0.58
N GLN A 231 -22.21 51.33 -0.75
CA GLN A 231 -21.79 52.54 -1.50
C GLN A 231 -22.98 53.29 -2.10
N VAL A 232 -24.00 53.56 -1.29
CA VAL A 232 -25.06 54.51 -1.67
C VAL A 232 -24.61 55.90 -1.23
N LEU A 233 -24.20 56.70 -2.23
CA LEU A 233 -24.25 58.17 -2.30
C LEU A 233 -24.00 58.95 -1.00
N ILE A 234 -22.77 59.41 -0.80
CA ILE A 234 -22.56 60.74 -0.21
C ILE A 234 -22.24 61.65 -1.40
N ILE A 235 -23.23 62.45 -1.82
CA ILE A 235 -23.03 63.54 -2.76
C ILE A 235 -22.54 64.71 -1.91
N ASP A 236 -21.27 65.10 -2.05
CA ASP A 236 -20.78 66.36 -1.50
C ASP A 236 -21.36 67.53 -2.31
N PRO A 237 -21.90 68.59 -1.66
CA PRO A 237 -22.31 69.81 -2.37
C PRO A 237 -21.07 70.61 -2.82
N PRO A 238 -21.20 71.46 -3.85
CA PRO A 238 -20.06 72.19 -4.40
C PRO A 238 -19.59 73.29 -3.44
N LEU A 239 -18.27 73.40 -3.28
CA LEU A 239 -17.57 74.42 -2.52
C LEU A 239 -17.81 75.81 -3.14
N SER A 240 -18.45 76.71 -2.39
CA SER A 240 -18.40 78.16 -2.64
C SER A 240 -17.31 78.79 -1.77
N GLU A 241 -16.43 79.54 -2.41
CA GLU A 241 -15.42 80.40 -1.79
C GLU A 241 -16.01 81.37 -0.77
N THR A 242 -15.39 81.51 0.41
CA THR A 242 -14.95 82.77 1.05
C THR A 242 -14.45 82.47 2.46
N GLY A 243 -13.29 83.04 2.81
CA GLY A 243 -12.54 82.73 4.02
C GLY A 243 -13.16 83.27 5.31
N THR A 244 -12.56 82.90 6.44
CA THR A 244 -11.95 83.80 7.44
C THR A 244 -11.24 82.91 8.48
N GLU A 245 -10.06 83.35 8.90
CA GLU A 245 -9.23 82.83 9.98
C GLU A 245 -9.99 82.61 11.30
N TYR A 246 -9.55 81.65 12.12
CA TYR A 246 -9.38 81.86 13.57
C TYR A 246 -8.31 80.92 14.13
N TYR A 247 -7.26 81.52 14.68
CA TYR A 247 -6.26 80.94 15.59
C TYR A 247 -6.92 80.49 16.91
N ILE A 248 -6.33 79.49 17.58
CA ILE A 248 -5.73 79.59 18.94
C ILE A 248 -5.21 78.21 19.42
N GLU A 249 -3.98 78.24 19.93
CA GLU A 249 -3.25 77.20 20.66
C GLU A 249 -3.97 76.72 21.94
N SER A 250 -3.71 75.47 22.35
CA SER A 250 -2.99 75.18 23.61
C SER A 250 -2.96 73.68 23.90
N SER A 251 -1.73 73.15 23.95
CA SER A 251 -1.17 72.23 24.95
C SER A 251 -2.10 71.80 26.09
N TYR A 252 -2.11 70.50 26.44
CA TYR A 252 -1.45 69.93 27.63
C TYR A 252 -1.56 68.40 27.59
N LEU A 253 -0.39 67.74 27.71
CA LEU A 253 -0.08 66.39 28.23
C LEU A 253 -1.03 65.21 27.95
#